data_AF-K8X4Z8-F1
#
_entry.id   AF-K8X4Z8-F1
#
_cell.length_a   1.000
_cell.length_b   1.000
_cell.length_c   1.000
_cell.angle_alpha   90.00
_cell.angle_beta   90.00
_cell.angle_gamma   90.00
#
_symmetry.space_group_name_H-M   'P 1'
#
loop_
_entity.id
_entity.type
_entity.pdbx_description
1 polymer ?
#
loop_
_entity_poly.entity_id
_entity_poly.type
_entity_poly.pdbx_seq_one_letter_code
_entity_poly.pdbx_strand_id
1 'polypeptide(L)'
;MPEIRRSARPSSPAPGRVLHRCRPVDHDDERPADSGHHRCRKPNRGRDPRVSRPVVGAVNGPAAGVGVSLTLACDLTVATKSSYFLVALTKVGLMPDGGATALVAASIGRARAMKMALLAERLPAREALTAGLIADAYSDDEFASAVENLTRRLTNGPGDASRWTKDAVNDATLTELDNAFAREPNGQLELLATPDFEEGVTAFRKKRPAAFRRT
;
A
#
# COMPACT_ATOMS: atom_id res chain seq x y z
N MET A 1 -19.51 -22.01 -72.84
CA MET A 1 -18.74 -21.05 -73.68
C MET A 1 -19.70 -19.97 -74.17
N PRO A 2 -19.25 -18.76 -74.52
CA PRO A 2 -17.93 -18.12 -74.28
C PRO A 2 -17.99 -17.18 -73.04
N GLU A 3 -16.95 -16.82 -72.28
CA GLU A 3 -15.59 -16.29 -72.57
C GLU A 3 -15.53 -14.89 -73.21
N ILE A 4 -14.96 -13.92 -72.47
CA ILE A 4 -13.96 -12.92 -72.92
C ILE A 4 -13.23 -12.37 -71.66
N ARG A 5 -11.99 -11.88 -71.82
CA ARG A 5 -10.93 -11.85 -70.80
C ARG A 5 -10.64 -10.50 -70.12
N ARG A 6 -10.37 -10.59 -68.81
CA ARG A 6 -9.19 -10.10 -68.00
C ARG A 6 -8.44 -8.80 -68.36
N SER A 7 -8.28 -7.94 -67.33
CA SER A 7 -7.03 -7.44 -66.70
C SER A 7 -7.39 -6.52 -65.50
N ALA A 8 -6.59 -6.18 -64.48
CA ALA A 8 -5.48 -6.84 -63.77
C ALA A 8 -5.47 -6.36 -62.28
N ARG A 9 -4.78 -7.09 -61.38
CA ARG A 9 -4.45 -6.72 -59.96
C ARG A 9 -2.94 -6.40 -59.87
N PRO A 10 -2.32 -5.96 -58.75
CA PRO A 10 -2.78 -5.83 -57.34
C PRO A 10 -2.74 -4.34 -56.87
N SER A 11 -2.52 -3.89 -55.62
CA SER A 11 -2.06 -4.46 -54.33
C SER A 11 -2.46 -3.56 -53.13
N SER A 12 -2.30 -4.05 -51.89
CA SER A 12 -2.40 -3.27 -50.63
C SER A 12 -1.11 -3.38 -49.80
N PRO A 13 -0.65 -2.33 -49.10
CA PRO A 13 0.42 -2.40 -48.09
C PRO A 13 -0.09 -2.34 -46.63
N ALA A 14 0.67 -2.95 -45.73
CA ALA A 14 0.38 -3.11 -44.29
C ALA A 14 0.99 -1.97 -43.41
N PRO A 15 0.80 -1.94 -42.07
CA PRO A 15 1.01 -0.73 -41.26
C PRO A 15 2.49 -0.45 -40.91
N GLY A 16 2.82 0.84 -40.81
CA GLY A 16 4.17 1.33 -40.54
C GLY A 16 4.55 1.39 -39.06
N ARG A 17 5.80 1.02 -38.75
CA ARG A 17 6.45 1.26 -37.45
C ARG A 17 6.80 2.75 -37.30
N VAL A 18 6.64 3.31 -36.10
CA VAL A 18 7.23 4.61 -35.74
C VAL A 18 8.50 4.38 -34.91
N LEU A 19 9.64 4.79 -35.45
CA LEU A 19 10.94 4.86 -34.77
C LEU A 19 11.17 6.30 -34.30
N HIS A 20 11.18 6.55 -32.99
CA HIS A 20 11.66 7.84 -32.47
C HIS A 20 13.17 7.82 -32.29
N ARG A 21 13.89 8.58 -33.13
CA ARG A 21 15.33 8.85 -33.00
C ARG A 21 15.58 9.94 -31.94
N CYS A 22 16.56 9.71 -31.06
CA CYS A 22 17.18 10.80 -30.30
C CYS A 22 18.02 11.70 -31.22
N ARG A 23 18.17 12.98 -30.83
CA ARG A 23 19.06 13.94 -31.51
C ARG A 23 20.53 13.76 -31.06
N PRO A 24 21.51 14.27 -31.83
CA PRO A 24 22.92 14.19 -31.48
C PRO A 24 23.27 15.07 -30.28
N VAL A 25 24.39 14.75 -29.64
CA VAL A 25 25.09 15.59 -28.67
C VAL A 25 26.43 15.95 -29.32
N ASP A 26 26.76 17.24 -29.37
CA ASP A 26 28.05 17.68 -29.90
C ASP A 26 29.19 17.28 -28.94
N HIS A 27 30.28 16.76 -29.49
CA HIS A 27 31.51 16.42 -28.77
C HIS A 27 32.56 17.49 -29.04
N ASP A 28 33.38 17.78 -28.03
CA ASP A 28 34.83 17.87 -28.12
C ASP A 28 35.43 18.03 -26.70
N ASP A 29 35.99 16.94 -26.13
CA ASP A 29 37.43 16.81 -25.84
C ASP A 29 37.77 15.39 -25.29
N GLU A 30 39.03 14.94 -25.40
CA GLU A 30 39.50 13.56 -25.16
C GLU A 30 40.08 13.32 -23.73
N ARG A 31 40.36 12.11 -23.19
CA ARG A 31 40.34 10.67 -23.58
C ARG A 31 40.29 9.84 -22.24
N PRO A 32 40.17 8.49 -22.18
CA PRO A 32 39.88 7.48 -23.21
C PRO A 32 38.72 6.53 -22.84
N ALA A 33 38.46 5.54 -23.70
CA ALA A 33 37.43 4.52 -23.49
C ALA A 33 37.78 3.50 -22.38
N ASP A 34 36.87 3.30 -21.43
CA ASP A 34 36.73 2.05 -20.69
C ASP A 34 35.25 1.60 -20.68
N SER A 35 35.11 0.29 -20.73
CA SER A 35 33.91 -0.54 -20.87
C SER A 35 32.67 -0.09 -20.09
N GLY A 36 31.58 0.11 -20.82
CA GLY A 36 30.28 -0.57 -20.62
C GLY A 36 29.54 -0.41 -19.28
N HIS A 37 30.00 0.41 -18.35
CA HIS A 37 29.37 0.55 -17.04
C HIS A 37 28.09 1.38 -17.14
N HIS A 38 26.97 0.69 -17.37
CA HIS A 38 25.67 1.15 -16.87
C HIS A 38 25.86 1.56 -15.41
N ARG A 39 25.76 2.87 -15.11
CA ARG A 39 25.75 3.35 -13.73
C ARG A 39 24.45 2.88 -13.08
N CYS A 40 24.47 1.65 -12.57
CA CYS A 40 23.52 1.17 -11.59
C CYS A 40 23.55 2.17 -10.43
N ARG A 41 22.51 3.01 -10.37
CA ARG A 41 22.35 4.09 -9.40
C ARG A 41 22.42 3.44 -8.03
N LYS A 42 23.56 3.59 -7.32
CA LYS A 42 23.86 2.78 -6.13
C LYS A 42 22.68 2.85 -5.16
N PRO A 43 21.95 1.74 -4.95
CA PRO A 43 20.66 1.81 -4.28
C PRO A 43 20.86 2.04 -2.78
N ASN A 44 19.85 2.63 -2.14
CA ASN A 44 19.94 3.28 -0.82
C ASN A 44 20.75 2.51 0.25
N ARG A 45 22.00 2.96 0.47
CA ARG A 45 22.86 2.51 1.59
C ARG A 45 22.48 3.12 2.95
N GLY A 46 21.47 3.98 3.02
CA GLY A 46 21.11 4.76 4.21
C GLY A 46 20.02 4.19 5.12
N ARG A 47 19.41 3.04 4.80
CA ARG A 47 18.30 2.46 5.58
C ARG A 47 18.81 1.51 6.67
N ASP A 48 18.29 1.64 7.89
CA ASP A 48 18.67 0.86 9.07
C ASP A 48 18.59 -0.67 8.78
N PRO A 49 19.66 -1.45 9.06
CA PRO A 49 19.65 -2.91 8.86
C PRO A 49 18.57 -3.63 9.70
N ARG A 50 18.07 -3.05 10.79
CA ARG A 50 16.96 -3.60 11.59
C ARG A 50 15.61 -3.47 10.87
N VAL A 51 15.38 -2.34 10.18
CA VAL A 51 14.18 -2.10 9.35
C VAL A 51 14.27 -2.85 8.00
N SER A 52 15.49 -3.27 7.61
CA SER A 52 15.77 -4.00 6.37
C SER A 52 15.32 -5.47 6.37
N ARG A 53 14.87 -6.02 7.51
CA ARG A 53 14.28 -7.37 7.58
C ARG A 53 12.77 -7.34 7.30
N PRO A 54 12.17 -8.41 6.75
CA PRO A 54 10.72 -8.57 6.70
C PRO A 54 10.11 -8.59 8.11
N VAL A 55 8.99 -7.89 8.28
CA VAL A 55 8.23 -7.77 9.54
C VAL A 55 6.84 -8.36 9.34
N VAL A 56 6.40 -9.21 10.26
CA VAL A 56 5.07 -9.84 10.25
C VAL A 56 4.18 -9.19 11.31
N GLY A 57 3.06 -8.63 10.88
CA GLY A 57 1.99 -8.15 11.75
C GLY A 57 0.99 -9.27 12.03
N ALA A 58 1.06 -9.88 13.22
CA ALA A 58 0.19 -11.00 13.61
C ALA A 58 -0.99 -10.50 14.47
N VAL A 59 -2.19 -10.44 13.89
CA VAL A 59 -3.42 -9.96 14.55
C VAL A 59 -4.24 -11.12 15.12
N ASN A 60 -4.36 -11.16 16.45
CA ASN A 60 -5.25 -12.08 17.16
C ASN A 60 -6.34 -11.28 17.89
N GLY A 61 -7.34 -10.81 17.14
CA GLY A 61 -8.49 -10.06 17.66
C GLY A 61 -8.72 -8.71 16.94
N PRO A 62 -9.31 -7.71 17.64
CA PRO A 62 -9.59 -6.40 17.05
C PRO A 62 -8.33 -5.58 16.75
N ALA A 63 -8.10 -5.24 15.49
CA ALA A 63 -7.19 -4.16 15.09
C ALA A 63 -8.00 -2.87 14.88
N ALA A 64 -7.91 -1.91 15.80
CA ALA A 64 -8.72 -0.69 15.78
C ALA A 64 -7.89 0.60 15.96
N GLY A 65 -8.28 1.66 15.27
CA GLY A 65 -7.57 2.94 15.29
C GLY A 65 -6.13 2.79 14.81
N VAL A 66 -5.18 3.36 15.58
CA VAL A 66 -3.72 3.20 15.35
C VAL A 66 -3.26 1.74 15.28
N GLY A 67 -4.01 0.79 15.85
CA GLY A 67 -3.73 -0.64 15.69
C GLY A 67 -3.85 -1.12 14.24
N VAL A 68 -4.67 -0.46 13.41
CA VAL A 68 -4.71 -0.72 11.95
C VAL A 68 -3.42 -0.19 11.31
N SER A 69 -3.06 1.06 11.56
CA SER A 69 -1.87 1.71 10.98
C SER A 69 -0.59 0.97 11.34
N LEU A 70 -0.42 0.61 12.61
CA LEU A 70 0.73 -0.16 13.12
C LEU A 70 0.84 -1.53 12.46
N THR A 71 -0.27 -2.24 12.30
CA THR A 71 -0.25 -3.57 11.66
C THR A 71 0.08 -3.45 10.17
N LEU A 72 -0.54 -2.51 9.45
CA LEU A 72 -0.32 -2.33 8.01
C LEU A 72 1.04 -1.68 7.67
N ALA A 73 1.78 -1.17 8.66
CA ALA A 73 3.18 -0.80 8.51
C ALA A 73 4.14 -2.02 8.50
N CYS A 74 3.64 -3.23 8.79
CA CYS A 74 4.37 -4.48 8.65
C CYS A 74 4.26 -5.01 7.21
N ASP A 75 5.30 -5.67 6.70
CA ASP A 75 5.38 -6.12 5.30
C ASP A 75 4.36 -7.23 4.98
N LEU A 76 4.04 -8.07 5.96
CA LEU A 76 3.00 -9.10 5.86
C LEU A 76 2.08 -9.02 7.08
N THR A 77 0.83 -8.64 6.87
CA THR A 77 -0.22 -8.75 7.89
C THR A 77 -0.93 -10.11 7.76
N VAL A 78 -1.04 -10.84 8.87
CA VAL A 78 -1.86 -12.06 8.96
C VAL A 78 -2.77 -11.99 10.19
N ALA A 79 -3.96 -12.60 10.12
CA ALA A 79 -4.95 -12.49 11.18
C ALA A 79 -5.64 -13.82 11.53
N THR A 80 -6.27 -13.90 12.70
CA THR A 80 -7.29 -14.93 12.98
C THR A 80 -8.58 -14.65 12.20
N LYS A 81 -9.37 -15.69 11.89
CA LYS A 81 -10.69 -15.54 11.26
C LYS A 81 -11.68 -14.75 12.14
N SER A 82 -11.51 -14.76 13.46
CA SER A 82 -12.27 -13.93 14.41
C SER A 82 -11.88 -12.44 14.41
N SER A 83 -10.71 -12.08 13.86
CA SER A 83 -10.22 -10.71 13.84
C SER A 83 -11.04 -9.79 12.93
N TYR A 84 -10.97 -8.49 13.21
CA TYR A 84 -11.48 -7.45 12.32
C TYR A 84 -10.63 -6.19 12.38
N PHE A 85 -10.65 -5.43 11.28
CA PHE A 85 -9.95 -4.16 11.12
C PHE A 85 -10.95 -3.00 11.18
N LEU A 86 -10.62 -1.93 11.90
CA LEU A 86 -11.55 -0.81 12.13
C LEU A 86 -10.81 0.53 12.22
N VAL A 87 -10.99 1.38 11.20
CA VAL A 87 -10.54 2.78 11.23
C VAL A 87 -11.58 3.61 12.00
N ALA A 88 -11.48 3.60 13.33
CA ALA A 88 -12.54 4.07 14.23
C ALA A 88 -12.67 5.60 14.39
N LEU A 89 -11.70 6.39 13.92
CA LEU A 89 -11.42 7.73 14.47
C LEU A 89 -12.56 8.74 14.24
N THR A 90 -13.33 8.59 13.16
CA THR A 90 -14.51 9.42 12.88
C THR A 90 -15.63 9.25 13.92
N LYS A 91 -15.65 8.15 14.71
CA LYS A 91 -16.58 7.96 15.84
C LYS A 91 -16.26 8.85 17.06
N VAL A 92 -15.12 9.53 17.05
CA VAL A 92 -14.72 10.48 18.10
C VAL A 92 -14.38 11.86 17.51
N GLY A 93 -14.89 12.19 16.32
CA GLY A 93 -14.65 13.49 15.68
C GLY A 93 -13.24 13.67 15.09
N LEU A 94 -12.47 12.59 14.92
CA LEU A 94 -11.08 12.61 14.43
C LEU A 94 -10.93 11.99 13.03
N MET A 95 -9.81 12.28 12.36
CA MET A 95 -9.44 11.64 11.10
C MET A 95 -8.48 10.45 11.34
N PRO A 96 -8.24 9.56 10.36
CA PRO A 96 -7.25 8.49 10.49
C PRO A 96 -5.81 9.03 10.61
N ASP A 97 -4.98 8.32 11.37
CA ASP A 97 -3.59 8.69 11.68
C ASP A 97 -2.61 7.51 11.58
N GLY A 98 -1.32 7.77 11.85
CA GLY A 98 -0.26 6.77 11.84
C GLY A 98 0.10 6.25 10.44
N GLY A 99 -0.17 7.03 9.39
CA GLY A 99 0.00 6.66 7.99
C GLY A 99 -1.20 5.92 7.40
N ALA A 100 -2.28 5.69 8.18
CA ALA A 100 -3.43 4.89 7.76
C ALA A 100 -4.07 5.39 6.46
N THR A 101 -4.08 6.71 6.20
CA THR A 101 -4.67 7.25 4.96
C THR A 101 -3.91 6.82 3.71
N ALA A 102 -2.61 6.57 3.79
CA ALA A 102 -1.81 5.98 2.71
C ALA A 102 -1.86 4.45 2.73
N LEU A 103 -1.56 3.83 3.87
CA LEU A 103 -1.43 2.37 4.00
C LEU A 103 -2.71 1.64 3.56
N VAL A 104 -3.88 2.02 4.11
CA VAL A 104 -5.16 1.38 3.76
C VAL A 104 -5.52 1.65 2.29
N ALA A 105 -5.28 2.86 1.79
CA ALA A 105 -5.57 3.21 0.40
C ALA A 105 -4.70 2.44 -0.61
N ALA A 106 -3.43 2.19 -0.29
CA ALA A 106 -2.51 1.39 -1.09
C ALA A 106 -2.92 -0.09 -1.12
N SER A 107 -3.35 -0.66 0.02
CA SER A 107 -3.72 -2.09 0.09
C SER A 107 -5.06 -2.43 -0.59
N ILE A 108 -6.12 -1.63 -0.37
CA ILE A 108 -7.49 -2.00 -0.80
C ILE A 108 -8.17 -0.99 -1.73
N GLY A 109 -7.44 0.05 -2.15
CA GLY A 109 -7.94 1.09 -3.04
C GLY A 109 -8.88 2.10 -2.37
N ARG A 110 -8.97 3.29 -2.99
CA ARG A 110 -9.68 4.46 -2.45
C ARG A 110 -11.11 4.18 -1.99
N ALA A 111 -11.89 3.40 -2.74
CA ALA A 111 -13.31 3.19 -2.45
C ALA A 111 -13.54 2.45 -1.12
N ARG A 112 -12.80 1.36 -0.88
CA ARG A 112 -12.91 0.59 0.37
C ARG A 112 -12.28 1.34 1.54
N ALA A 113 -11.13 2.00 1.31
CA ALA A 113 -10.49 2.85 2.33
C ALA A 113 -11.42 3.97 2.82
N MET A 114 -12.10 4.67 1.90
CA MET A 114 -13.11 5.69 2.24
C MET A 114 -14.29 5.09 3.01
N LYS A 115 -14.80 3.92 2.60
CA LYS A 115 -15.89 3.24 3.34
C LYS A 115 -15.48 2.94 4.79
N MET A 116 -14.29 2.38 4.99
CA MET A 116 -13.76 2.07 6.32
C MET A 116 -13.58 3.32 7.18
N ALA A 117 -12.95 4.37 6.64
CA ALA A 117 -12.62 5.58 7.39
C ALA A 117 -13.84 6.47 7.70
N LEU A 118 -14.71 6.71 6.71
CA LEU A 118 -15.83 7.65 6.85
C LEU A 118 -17.01 7.06 7.62
N LEU A 119 -17.28 5.75 7.48
CA LEU A 119 -18.39 5.08 8.16
C LEU A 119 -17.95 4.39 9.47
N ALA A 120 -16.64 4.26 9.70
CA ALA A 120 -16.06 3.51 10.81
C ALA A 120 -16.71 2.12 10.98
N GLU A 121 -16.89 1.44 9.85
CA GLU A 121 -17.36 0.06 9.78
C GLU A 121 -16.20 -0.92 10.05
N ARG A 122 -16.53 -2.07 10.65
CA ARG A 122 -15.58 -3.18 10.81
C ARG A 122 -15.40 -3.87 9.47
N LEU A 123 -14.16 -4.18 9.10
CA LEU A 123 -13.84 -5.11 8.01
C LEU A 123 -13.38 -6.45 8.63
N PRO A 124 -14.22 -7.51 8.60
CA PRO A 124 -13.84 -8.84 9.11
C PRO A 124 -12.63 -9.41 8.38
N ALA A 125 -11.80 -10.23 9.05
CA ALA A 125 -10.56 -10.76 8.48
C ALA A 125 -10.74 -11.47 7.12
N ARG A 126 -11.84 -12.20 6.92
CA ARG A 126 -12.19 -12.83 5.62
C ARG A 126 -12.37 -11.81 4.50
N GLU A 127 -13.05 -10.70 4.78
CA GLU A 127 -13.25 -9.62 3.81
C GLU A 127 -11.97 -8.81 3.62
N ALA A 128 -11.18 -8.60 4.68
CA ALA A 128 -9.87 -7.98 4.62
C ALA A 128 -8.91 -8.74 3.69
N LEU A 129 -8.86 -10.08 3.79
CA LEU A 129 -8.11 -10.96 2.90
C LEU A 129 -8.62 -10.84 1.46
N THR A 130 -9.93 -10.98 1.25
CA THR A 130 -10.57 -10.88 -0.07
C THR A 130 -10.36 -9.49 -0.71
N ALA A 131 -10.19 -8.45 0.10
CA ALA A 131 -9.98 -7.08 -0.36
C ALA A 131 -8.51 -6.76 -0.71
N GLY A 132 -7.55 -7.55 -0.23
CA GLY A 132 -6.11 -7.27 -0.33
C GLY A 132 -5.51 -6.49 0.86
N LEU A 133 -6.24 -6.35 1.98
CA LEU A 133 -5.74 -5.62 3.16
C LEU A 133 -4.70 -6.42 3.95
N ILE A 134 -4.83 -7.75 3.94
CA ILE A 134 -3.98 -8.69 4.69
C ILE A 134 -3.59 -9.86 3.77
N ALA A 135 -2.45 -10.49 4.05
CA ALA A 135 -1.91 -11.59 3.26
C ALA A 135 -2.64 -12.92 3.49
N ASP A 136 -2.99 -13.23 4.75
CA ASP A 136 -3.63 -14.49 5.14
C ASP A 136 -4.58 -14.34 6.34
N ALA A 137 -5.56 -15.24 6.45
CA ALA A 137 -6.45 -15.37 7.61
C ALA A 137 -6.62 -16.85 8.03
N TYR A 138 -6.03 -17.22 9.17
CA TYR A 138 -6.02 -18.59 9.70
C TYR A 138 -7.16 -18.82 10.70
N SER A 139 -7.50 -20.09 11.01
CA SER A 139 -8.36 -20.32 12.17
C SER A 139 -7.65 -19.92 13.46
N ASP A 140 -8.43 -19.62 14.50
CA ASP A 140 -7.92 -19.14 15.78
C ASP A 140 -7.01 -20.17 16.47
N ASP A 141 -7.27 -21.47 16.27
CA ASP A 141 -6.49 -22.60 16.78
C ASP A 141 -5.21 -22.87 15.97
N GLU A 142 -5.21 -22.65 14.66
CA GLU A 142 -4.01 -22.80 13.80
C GLU A 142 -3.09 -21.55 13.83
N PHE A 143 -3.59 -20.41 14.30
CA PHE A 143 -2.94 -19.11 14.10
C PHE A 143 -1.49 -19.05 14.62
N ALA A 144 -1.23 -19.56 15.82
CA ALA A 144 0.09 -19.51 16.43
C ALA A 144 1.14 -20.31 15.62
N SER A 145 0.79 -21.53 15.19
CA SER A 145 1.69 -22.38 14.41
C SER A 145 1.88 -21.86 12.97
N ALA A 146 0.85 -21.23 12.39
CA ALA A 146 0.94 -20.57 11.10
C ALA A 146 1.90 -19.36 11.14
N VAL A 147 1.80 -18.50 12.16
CA VAL A 147 2.71 -17.35 12.36
C VAL A 147 4.16 -17.79 12.58
N GLU A 148 4.37 -18.84 13.39
CA GLU A 148 5.71 -19.43 13.59
C GLU A 148 6.29 -19.96 12.27
N ASN A 149 5.47 -20.68 11.49
CA ASN A 149 5.89 -21.22 10.20
C ASN A 149 6.23 -20.14 9.17
N LEU A 150 5.41 -19.08 9.09
CA LEU A 150 5.70 -17.91 8.25
C LEU A 150 7.02 -17.23 8.66
N THR A 151 7.21 -17.00 9.96
CA THR A 151 8.42 -16.35 10.49
C THR A 151 9.68 -17.19 10.25
N ARG A 152 9.58 -18.51 10.40
CA ARG A 152 10.66 -19.46 10.07
C ARG A 152 10.99 -19.45 8.58
N ARG A 153 9.98 -19.43 7.69
CA ARG A 153 10.18 -19.33 6.23
C ARG A 153 10.90 -18.04 5.84
N LEU A 154 10.54 -16.91 6.44
CA LEU A 154 11.20 -15.62 6.20
C LEU A 154 12.64 -15.60 6.75
N THR A 155 12.86 -16.18 7.93
CA THR A 155 14.18 -16.22 8.58
C THR A 155 15.16 -17.13 7.85
N ASN A 156 14.69 -18.24 7.27
CA ASN A 156 15.49 -19.17 6.48
C ASN A 156 15.55 -18.78 4.97
N GLY A 157 14.96 -17.65 4.60
CA GLY A 157 14.91 -17.15 3.22
C GLY A 157 16.13 -16.31 2.82
N PRO A 158 16.23 -15.92 1.54
CA PRO A 158 17.33 -15.08 1.05
C PRO A 158 17.18 -13.64 1.58
N GLY A 159 17.94 -13.30 2.62
CA GLY A 159 17.83 -12.01 3.34
C GLY A 159 17.98 -10.78 2.44
N ASP A 160 19.05 -10.71 1.65
CA ASP A 160 19.29 -9.55 0.75
C ASP A 160 18.24 -9.41 -0.34
N ALA A 161 17.79 -10.53 -0.92
CA ALA A 161 16.72 -10.51 -1.92
C ALA A 161 15.41 -10.04 -1.28
N SER A 162 15.09 -10.51 -0.06
CA SER A 162 13.91 -10.08 0.69
C SER A 162 13.94 -8.57 0.99
N ARG A 163 15.11 -8.04 1.38
CA ARG A 163 15.34 -6.60 1.57
C ARG A 163 15.09 -5.83 0.27
N TRP A 164 15.68 -6.27 -0.85
CA TRP A 164 15.51 -5.59 -2.14
C TRP A 164 14.07 -5.63 -2.65
N THR A 165 13.37 -6.76 -2.48
CA THR A 165 11.94 -6.89 -2.81
C THR A 165 11.10 -5.94 -1.95
N LYS A 166 11.31 -5.91 -0.63
CA LYS A 166 10.64 -5.00 0.30
C LYS A 166 10.83 -3.53 -0.10
N ASP A 167 12.06 -3.10 -0.30
CA ASP A 167 12.36 -1.71 -0.70
C ASP A 167 11.67 -1.37 -2.03
N ALA A 168 11.79 -2.22 -3.06
CA ALA A 168 11.19 -1.97 -4.38
C ALA A 168 9.65 -1.96 -4.40
N VAL A 169 9.00 -2.83 -3.62
CA VAL A 169 7.52 -2.85 -3.50
C VAL A 169 7.04 -1.62 -2.75
N ASN A 170 7.71 -1.22 -1.67
CA ASN A 170 7.35 -0.03 -0.90
C ASN A 170 7.54 1.26 -1.73
N ASP A 171 8.65 1.39 -2.46
CA ASP A 171 8.89 2.52 -3.37
C ASP A 171 7.81 2.61 -4.49
N ALA A 172 7.23 1.49 -4.90
CA ALA A 172 6.18 1.43 -5.93
C ALA A 172 4.75 1.66 -5.42
N THR A 173 4.49 1.45 -4.12
CA THR A 173 3.11 1.39 -3.56
C THR A 173 2.85 2.38 -2.42
N LEU A 174 3.88 2.83 -1.71
CA LEU A 174 3.80 3.71 -0.54
C LEU A 174 4.29 5.14 -0.81
N THR A 175 4.22 5.59 -2.06
CA THR A 175 4.69 6.93 -2.50
C THR A 175 4.04 8.09 -1.75
N GLU A 176 2.85 7.88 -1.18
CA GLU A 176 2.08 8.88 -0.42
C GLU A 176 2.22 8.76 1.11
N LEU A 177 3.10 7.89 1.62
CA LEU A 177 3.24 7.62 3.05
C LEU A 177 3.91 8.78 3.80
N ASP A 178 4.99 9.36 3.27
CA ASP A 178 5.62 10.54 3.88
C ASP A 178 4.68 11.75 3.86
N ASN A 179 3.93 11.92 2.76
CA ASN A 179 2.84 12.90 2.67
C ASN A 179 1.70 12.61 3.67
N ALA A 180 1.50 11.35 4.08
CA ALA A 180 0.53 10.97 5.12
C ALA A 180 0.99 11.47 6.48
N PHE A 181 2.22 11.16 6.85
CA PHE A 181 2.83 11.64 8.10
C PHE A 181 2.94 13.17 8.16
N ALA A 182 2.96 13.87 7.02
CA ALA A 182 2.88 15.33 6.98
C ALA A 182 1.44 15.88 7.14
N ARG A 183 0.43 15.28 6.48
CA ARG A 183 -0.95 15.80 6.47
C ARG A 183 -1.79 15.39 7.69
N GLU A 184 -1.61 14.17 8.19
CA GLU A 184 -2.43 13.62 9.26
C GLU A 184 -2.25 14.38 10.59
N PRO A 185 -1.05 14.78 11.05
CA PRO A 185 -0.90 15.55 12.28
C PRO A 185 -1.58 16.92 12.21
N ASN A 186 -1.49 17.62 11.07
CA ASN A 186 -2.14 18.92 10.89
C ASN A 186 -3.67 18.78 10.97
N GLY A 187 -4.24 17.82 10.26
CA GLY A 187 -5.69 17.57 10.33
C GLY A 187 -6.17 17.08 11.70
N GLN A 188 -5.38 16.28 12.41
CA GLN A 188 -5.70 15.91 13.80
C GLN A 188 -5.67 17.13 14.73
N LEU A 189 -4.69 18.05 14.59
CA LEU A 189 -4.61 19.26 15.43
C LEU A 189 -5.84 20.17 15.27
N GLU A 190 -6.29 20.37 14.03
CA GLU A 190 -7.54 21.12 13.75
C GLU A 190 -8.76 20.42 14.39
N LEU A 191 -8.88 19.09 14.22
CA LEU A 191 -10.02 18.33 14.73
C LEU A 191 -10.05 18.24 16.26
N LEU A 192 -8.89 18.17 16.92
CA LEU A 192 -8.77 18.18 18.39
C LEU A 192 -9.29 19.47 19.03
N ALA A 193 -9.37 20.57 18.28
CA ALA A 193 -9.93 21.84 18.73
C ALA A 193 -11.46 21.96 18.52
N THR A 194 -12.11 20.96 17.92
CA THR A 194 -13.54 21.03 17.57
C THR A 194 -14.48 20.61 18.72
N PRO A 195 -15.71 21.16 18.78
CA PRO A 195 -16.76 20.66 19.67
C PRO A 195 -17.14 19.20 19.42
N ASP A 196 -16.96 18.71 18.19
CA ASP A 196 -17.27 17.33 17.81
C ASP A 196 -16.27 16.32 18.39
N PHE A 197 -15.00 16.70 18.56
CA PHE A 197 -14.05 15.89 19.31
C PHE A 197 -14.43 15.78 20.80
N GLU A 198 -14.79 16.90 21.44
CA GLU A 198 -15.23 16.93 22.85
C GLU A 198 -16.47 16.04 23.07
N GLU A 199 -17.48 16.19 22.20
CA GLU A 199 -18.69 15.38 22.22
C GLU A 199 -18.40 13.90 21.91
N GLY A 200 -17.56 13.61 20.91
CA GLY A 200 -17.17 12.26 20.53
C GLY A 200 -16.48 11.50 21.67
N VAL A 201 -15.49 12.12 22.32
CA VAL A 201 -14.81 11.55 23.50
C VAL A 201 -15.77 11.41 24.68
N THR A 202 -16.66 12.39 24.90
CA THR A 202 -17.66 12.36 25.97
C THR A 202 -18.68 11.23 25.76
N ALA A 203 -19.17 11.05 24.55
CA ALA A 203 -20.11 10.01 24.17
C ALA A 203 -19.49 8.62 24.29
N PHE A 204 -18.25 8.44 23.80
CA PHE A 204 -17.48 7.20 23.94
C PHE A 204 -17.29 6.81 25.41
N ARG A 205 -16.83 7.75 26.26
CA ARG A 205 -16.68 7.54 27.71
C ARG A 205 -17.99 7.16 28.40
N LYS A 206 -19.11 7.78 27.98
CA LYS A 206 -20.46 7.51 28.49
C LYS A 206 -21.14 6.30 27.81
N LYS A 207 -20.47 5.59 26.91
CA LYS A 207 -21.00 4.44 26.13
C LYS A 207 -22.33 4.73 25.42
N ARG A 208 -22.50 5.97 24.93
CA ARG A 208 -23.69 6.42 24.18
C ARG A 208 -23.33 6.82 22.75
N PRO A 209 -24.28 6.90 21.81
CA PRO A 209 -24.07 7.55 20.52
C PRO A 209 -23.64 9.01 20.69
N ALA A 210 -22.74 9.49 19.81
CA ALA A 210 -22.32 10.88 19.75
C ALA A 210 -23.35 11.73 18.98
N ALA A 211 -23.57 12.96 19.44
CA ALA A 211 -24.47 13.94 18.84
C ALA A 211 -23.66 15.06 18.17
N PHE A 212 -22.93 14.70 17.11
CA PHE A 212 -22.10 15.61 16.33
C PHE A 212 -22.90 16.79 15.76
N ARG A 213 -22.31 17.98 15.82
CA ARG A 213 -22.85 19.23 15.29
C ARG A 213 -22.25 19.45 13.92
N ARG A 214 -23.09 19.58 12.89
CA ARG A 214 -22.65 20.07 11.59
C ARG A 214 -22.21 21.53 11.73
N THR A 215 -20.91 21.75 11.92
CA THR A 215 -20.23 23.04 11.79
C THR A 215 -20.05 23.39 10.31
#